data_AF-A0A497U0C4-F1
#
_entry.id   AF-A0A497U0C4-F1
#
_cell.length_a   1.000
_cell.length_b   1.000
_cell.length_c   1.000
_cell.angle_alpha   90.00
_cell.angle_beta   90.00
_cell.angle_gamma   90.00
#
_symmetry.space_group_name_H-M   'P 1'
#
loop_
_entity.id
_entity.type
_entity.pdbx_description
1 polymer ?
#
loop_
_entity_poly.entity_id
_entity_poly.type
_entity_poly.pdbx_seq_one_letter_code
_entity_poly.pdbx_strand_id
1 'polypeptide(L)'
;YPADSFDFLGYCFRARLSRNRCGKYFVNFSPAIAPKARKSIYAEIRDWHIPRRSETSIRLLAQMINPVVRGWVEYYGAFYKSSLLFLVHLLDRLILKWVRRKYKKQGGNLKRAKRWIKRVKSRHPELFVHWSLLRAS
;
A
#
# COMPACT_ATOMS: atom_id res chain seq x y z
N TYR A 1 11.70 -33.73 1.11
CA TYR A 1 11.70 -32.65 0.11
C TYR A 1 12.31 -31.41 0.73
N PRO A 2 13.42 -30.86 0.24
CA PRO A 2 13.84 -29.56 0.75
C PRO A 2 12.84 -28.52 0.24
N ALA A 3 12.33 -27.68 1.15
CA ALA A 3 11.45 -26.59 0.77
C ALA A 3 12.33 -25.47 0.16
N ASP A 4 12.13 -25.15 -1.12
CA ASP A 4 12.84 -24.06 -1.83
C ASP A 4 12.50 -22.65 -1.28
N SER A 5 11.66 -22.60 -0.25
CA SER A 5 11.29 -21.40 0.48
C SER A 5 10.73 -21.75 1.86
N PHE A 6 10.84 -20.82 2.80
CA PHE A 6 10.16 -20.93 4.10
C PHE A 6 9.66 -19.56 4.59
N ASP A 7 8.64 -19.59 5.44
CA ASP A 7 8.09 -18.39 6.07
C ASP A 7 8.66 -18.23 7.48
N PHE A 8 9.21 -17.06 7.80
CA PHE A 8 9.68 -16.70 9.14
C PHE A 8 9.38 -15.23 9.43
N LEU A 9 8.81 -14.95 10.61
CA LEU A 9 8.43 -13.59 11.06
C LEU A 9 7.63 -12.79 9.99
N GLY A 10 6.71 -13.46 9.29
CA GLY A 10 5.90 -12.80 8.25
C GLY A 10 6.63 -12.52 6.93
N TYR A 11 7.88 -12.96 6.76
CA TYR A 11 8.60 -12.95 5.49
C TYR A 11 8.71 -14.33 4.88
N CYS A 12 8.61 -14.40 3.55
CA CYS A 12 8.91 -15.58 2.75
C CYS A 12 10.32 -15.44 2.19
N PHE A 13 11.23 -16.28 2.68
CA PHE A 13 12.59 -16.39 2.21
C PHE A 13 12.64 -17.38 1.04
N ARG A 14 13.18 -16.93 -0.11
CA ARG A 14 13.34 -17.74 -1.31
C ARG A 14 14.40 -17.15 -2.24
N ALA A 15 14.84 -17.94 -3.22
CA ALA A 15 15.69 -17.44 -4.31
C ALA A 15 14.97 -16.32 -5.10
N ARG A 16 15.64 -15.16 -5.24
CA ARG A 16 15.15 -13.95 -5.92
C ARG A 16 16.29 -13.25 -6.66
N LEU A 17 15.96 -12.65 -7.80
CA LEU A 17 16.91 -11.83 -8.55
C LEU A 17 17.19 -10.53 -7.79
N SER A 18 18.46 -10.24 -7.53
CA SER A 18 18.96 -9.05 -6.84
C SER A 18 19.96 -8.33 -7.72
N ARG A 19 20.03 -6.99 -7.61
CA ARG A 19 20.98 -6.16 -8.34
C ARG A 19 22.10 -5.71 -7.40
N ASN A 20 23.34 -5.94 -7.77
CA ASN A 20 24.49 -5.47 -6.99
C ASN A 20 24.77 -3.97 -7.26
N ARG A 21 25.73 -3.39 -6.52
CA ARG A 21 26.12 -1.97 -6.67
C ARG A 21 26.64 -1.62 -8.07
N CYS A 22 27.20 -2.60 -8.79
CA CYS A 22 27.70 -2.44 -10.15
C CYS A 22 26.62 -2.68 -11.23
N GLY A 23 25.35 -2.84 -10.84
CA GLY A 23 24.24 -3.05 -11.77
C GLY A 23 24.09 -4.48 -12.30
N LYS A 24 24.96 -5.42 -11.92
CA LYS A 24 24.84 -6.83 -12.33
C LYS A 24 23.78 -7.54 -11.50
N TYR A 25 23.00 -8.39 -12.16
CA TYR A 25 21.99 -9.22 -11.50
C TYR A 25 22.58 -10.55 -11.06
N PHE A 26 22.14 -11.03 -9.89
CA PHE A 26 22.49 -12.34 -9.35
C PHE A 26 21.32 -12.91 -8.55
N VAL A 27 21.32 -14.22 -8.31
CA VAL A 27 20.30 -14.86 -7.47
C VAL A 27 20.75 -14.79 -6.01
N ASN A 28 19.89 -14.26 -5.15
CA ASN A 28 20.08 -14.21 -3.71
C ASN A 28 18.89 -14.89 -3.01
N PHE A 29 19.12 -15.47 -1.85
CA PHE A 29 18.05 -15.97 -0.98
C PHE A 29 17.59 -14.84 -0.06
N SER A 30 16.56 -14.09 -0.47
CA SER A 30 16.16 -12.86 0.21
C SER A 30 14.69 -12.86 0.66
N PRO A 31 14.41 -12.24 1.83
CA PRO A 31 13.05 -12.14 2.34
C PRO A 31 12.22 -11.12 1.55
N ALA A 32 10.95 -11.44 1.36
CA ALA A 32 9.91 -10.46 1.04
C ALA A 32 8.66 -10.79 1.85
N ILE A 33 7.67 -9.90 1.90
CA ILE A 33 6.42 -10.16 2.63
C ILE A 33 5.82 -11.53 2.25
N ALA A 34 5.53 -12.34 3.26
CA ALA A 34 4.96 -13.67 3.06
C ALA A 34 3.53 -13.56 2.51
N PRO A 35 3.08 -14.54 1.70
CA PRO A 35 1.70 -14.57 1.22
C PRO A 35 0.66 -14.52 2.35
N LYS A 36 0.94 -15.18 3.49
CA LYS A 36 0.08 -15.16 4.68
C LYS A 36 -0.01 -13.76 5.31
N ALA A 37 1.13 -13.09 5.52
CA ALA A 37 1.18 -11.72 6.02
C ALA A 37 0.42 -10.76 5.08
N ARG A 38 0.63 -10.90 3.77
CA ARG A 38 -0.08 -10.11 2.76
C ARG A 38 -1.59 -10.31 2.83
N LYS A 39 -2.08 -11.55 3.01
CA LYS A 39 -3.52 -11.84 3.20
C LYS A 39 -4.06 -11.17 4.47
N SER A 40 -3.32 -11.21 5.58
CA SER A 40 -3.70 -10.52 6.83
C SER A 40 -3.87 -9.01 6.62
N ILE A 41 -2.94 -8.37 5.91
CA ILE A 41 -3.04 -6.95 5.55
C ILE A 41 -4.31 -6.68 4.72
N TYR A 42 -4.63 -7.53 3.74
CA TYR A 42 -5.85 -7.37 2.95
C TYR A 42 -7.12 -7.49 3.80
N ALA A 43 -7.15 -8.40 4.78
CA ALA A 43 -8.28 -8.57 5.69
C ALA A 43 -8.47 -7.32 6.56
N GLU A 44 -7.40 -6.85 7.21
CA GLU A 44 -7.42 -5.64 8.03
C GLU A 44 -7.94 -4.41 7.24
N ILE A 45 -7.41 -4.19 6.04
CA ILE A 45 -7.84 -3.07 5.18
C ILE A 45 -9.30 -3.20 4.75
N ARG A 46 -9.79 -4.44 4.55
CA ARG A 46 -11.19 -4.70 4.20
C ARG A 46 -12.12 -4.31 5.34
N ASP A 47 -11.73 -4.58 6.58
CA ASP A 47 -12.53 -4.36 7.78
C ASP A 47 -12.63 -2.87 8.15
N TRP A 48 -11.66 -2.05 7.75
CA TRP A 48 -11.79 -0.59 7.85
C TRP A 48 -12.99 -0.02 7.07
N HIS A 49 -13.50 -0.77 6.10
CA HIS A 49 -14.67 -0.42 5.29
C HIS A 49 -14.56 0.99 4.67
N ILE A 50 -13.35 1.40 4.26
CA ILE A 50 -13.03 2.75 3.76
C ILE A 50 -14.12 3.30 2.82
N PRO A 51 -14.57 2.58 1.77
CA PRO A 51 -15.55 3.15 0.85
C PRO A 51 -16.92 3.48 1.47
N ARG A 52 -17.29 2.90 2.62
CA ARG A 52 -18.58 3.13 3.30
C ARG A 52 -18.55 4.35 4.22
N ARG A 53 -17.38 4.85 4.60
CA ARG A 53 -17.20 5.97 5.54
C ARG A 53 -17.40 7.35 4.90
N SER A 54 -18.51 7.59 4.20
CA SER A 54 -18.74 8.84 3.44
C SER A 54 -18.84 10.09 4.31
N GLU A 55 -19.21 9.97 5.58
CA GLU A 55 -19.36 11.09 6.51
C GLU A 55 -18.00 11.62 6.98
N THR A 56 -17.02 10.72 7.16
CA THR A 56 -15.65 11.03 7.60
C THR A 56 -14.94 12.01 6.67
N SER A 57 -14.11 12.91 7.18
CA SER A 57 -13.26 13.79 6.36
C SER A 57 -12.03 13.04 5.82
N ILE A 58 -11.37 13.56 4.77
CA ILE A 58 -10.15 12.92 4.28
C ILE A 58 -9.02 12.93 5.32
N ARG A 59 -8.98 13.96 6.18
CA ARG A 59 -7.99 14.07 7.27
C ARG A 59 -8.22 13.01 8.34
N LEU A 60 -9.47 12.82 8.77
CA LEU A 60 -9.84 11.77 9.71
C LEU A 60 -9.58 10.37 9.12
N LEU A 61 -9.85 10.18 7.83
CA LEU A 61 -9.53 8.94 7.13
C LEU A 61 -8.02 8.66 7.14
N ALA A 62 -7.20 9.68 6.91
CA ALA A 62 -5.75 9.58 6.98
C ALA A 62 -5.25 9.27 8.39
N GLN A 63 -5.76 9.95 9.42
CA GLN A 63 -5.39 9.71 10.83
C GLN A 63 -5.68 8.27 11.26
N MET A 64 -6.79 7.69 10.79
CA MET A 64 -7.15 6.29 11.08
C MET A 64 -6.19 5.29 10.41
N ILE A 65 -5.78 5.54 9.16
CA ILE A 65 -5.05 4.57 8.34
C ILE A 65 -3.54 4.67 8.52
N ASN A 66 -3.02 5.90 8.66
CA ASN A 66 -1.58 6.18 8.61
C ASN A 66 -0.76 5.43 9.65
N PRO A 67 -1.16 5.30 10.93
CA PRO A 67 -0.36 4.60 11.94
C PRO A 67 -0.13 3.13 11.57
N VAL A 68 -1.18 2.42 11.15
CA VAL A 68 -1.10 1.01 10.78
C VAL A 68 -0.30 0.81 9.49
N VAL A 69 -0.57 1.63 8.47
CA VAL A 69 0.16 1.57 7.19
C VAL A 69 1.64 1.89 7.38
N ARG A 70 1.98 2.85 8.25
CA ARG A 70 3.36 3.16 8.60
C ARG A 70 4.07 1.94 9.19
N GLY A 71 3.46 1.28 10.17
CA GLY A 71 4.03 0.08 10.77
C GLY A 71 4.30 -1.03 9.74
N TRP A 72 3.37 -1.29 8.82
CA TRP A 72 3.59 -2.26 7.75
C TRP A 72 4.70 -1.85 6.78
N VAL A 73 4.79 -0.56 6.46
CA VAL A 73 5.82 -0.02 5.57
C VAL A 73 7.20 -0.14 6.21
N GLU A 74 7.35 0.24 7.47
CA GLU A 74 8.60 0.18 8.21
C GLU A 74 9.05 -1.27 8.40
N TYR A 75 8.12 -2.15 8.77
CA TYR A 75 8.40 -3.57 8.95
C TYR A 75 8.69 -4.25 7.61
N TYR A 76 7.68 -4.44 6.76
CA TYR A 76 7.81 -5.24 5.53
C TYR A 76 8.63 -4.54 4.44
N GLY A 77 8.85 -3.23 4.52
CA GLY A 77 9.65 -2.46 3.57
C GLY A 77 11.15 -2.53 3.80
N ALA A 78 11.62 -3.08 4.94
CA ALA A 78 13.04 -3.15 5.29
C ALA A 78 13.89 -3.88 4.22
N PHE A 79 13.37 -4.95 3.64
CA PHE A 79 14.11 -5.79 2.69
C PHE A 79 13.74 -5.56 1.22
N TYR A 80 12.45 -5.35 0.93
CA TYR A 80 11.98 -5.25 -0.44
C TYR A 80 10.82 -4.25 -0.57
N LYS A 81 11.13 -2.95 -0.61
CA LYS A 81 10.13 -1.87 -0.71
C LYS A 81 9.16 -2.05 -1.87
N SER A 82 9.63 -2.51 -3.04
CA SER A 82 8.78 -2.75 -4.20
C SER A 82 7.75 -3.88 -3.99
N SER A 83 7.96 -4.78 -3.00
CA SER A 83 6.95 -5.76 -2.62
C SER A 83 5.72 -5.12 -1.98
N LEU A 84 5.80 -3.86 -1.53
CA LEU A 84 4.69 -3.11 -0.96
C LEU A 84 3.89 -2.27 -1.96
N LEU A 85 4.22 -2.31 -3.25
CA LEU A 85 3.44 -1.60 -4.28
C LEU A 85 1.96 -2.03 -4.30
N PHE A 86 1.66 -3.29 -3.93
CA PHE A 86 0.27 -3.73 -3.80
C PHE A 86 -0.53 -2.91 -2.78
N LEU A 87 0.12 -2.49 -1.68
CA LEU A 87 -0.50 -1.73 -0.61
C LEU A 87 -0.88 -0.34 -1.11
N VAL A 88 0.02 0.31 -1.83
CA VAL A 88 -0.21 1.60 -2.49
C VAL A 88 -1.42 1.52 -3.42
N HIS A 89 -1.42 0.55 -4.35
CA HIS A 89 -2.50 0.40 -5.32
C HIS A 89 -3.85 0.07 -4.68
N LEU A 90 -3.85 -0.74 -3.62
CA LEU A 90 -5.05 -1.09 -2.89
C LEU A 90 -5.64 0.15 -2.19
N LEU A 91 -4.83 0.88 -1.44
CA LEU A 91 -5.27 2.06 -0.69
C LEU A 91 -5.76 3.15 -1.66
N ASP A 92 -5.03 3.45 -2.72
CA ASP A 92 -5.46 4.42 -3.74
C ASP A 92 -6.78 4.03 -4.39
N ARG A 93 -6.99 2.74 -4.67
CA ARG A 93 -8.27 2.22 -5.18
C ARG A 93 -9.40 2.42 -4.19
N LEU A 94 -9.18 2.17 -2.90
CA LEU A 94 -10.19 2.32 -1.85
C LEU A 94 -10.53 3.80 -1.59
N ILE A 95 -9.52 4.67 -1.53
CA ILE A 95 -9.70 6.11 -1.42
C ILE A 95 -10.48 6.62 -2.64
N LEU A 96 -10.16 6.18 -3.86
CA LEU A 96 -10.91 6.53 -5.06
C LEU A 96 -12.38 6.10 -4.99
N LYS A 97 -12.66 4.89 -4.49
CA LYS A 97 -14.04 4.44 -4.25
C LYS A 97 -14.74 5.28 -3.19
N TRP A 98 -14.04 5.65 -2.11
CA TRP A 98 -14.56 6.52 -1.06
C TRP A 98 -14.91 7.91 -1.60
N VAL A 99 -14.02 8.56 -2.37
CA VAL A 99 -14.30 9.87 -3.00
C VAL A 99 -15.55 9.78 -3.88
N ARG A 100 -15.64 8.76 -4.72
CA ARG A 100 -16.81 8.54 -5.58
C ARG A 100 -18.10 8.39 -4.76
N ARG A 101 -18.03 7.76 -3.58
CA ARG A 101 -19.19 7.55 -2.71
C ARG A 101 -19.56 8.79 -1.90
N LYS A 102 -18.59 9.54 -1.38
CA LYS A 102 -18.80 10.78 -0.62
C LYS A 102 -19.42 11.89 -1.48
N TYR A 103 -18.99 12.02 -2.74
CA TYR A 103 -19.45 13.08 -3.64
C TYR A 103 -20.45 12.59 -4.69
N LYS A 104 -21.21 11.52 -4.40
CA LYS A 104 -22.18 10.90 -5.34
C LYS A 104 -23.14 11.91 -5.97
N LYS A 105 -23.72 12.80 -5.16
CA LYS A 105 -24.70 13.81 -5.60
C LYS A 105 -24.13 14.81 -6.63
N GLN A 106 -22.82 15.04 -6.63
CA GLN A 106 -22.14 16.00 -7.53
C GLN A 106 -21.45 15.31 -8.74
N GLY A 107 -21.78 14.05 -8.98
CA GLY A 107 -21.30 13.25 -10.11
C GLY A 107 -20.29 12.20 -9.66
N GLY A 108 -20.75 10.95 -9.53
CA GLY A 108 -19.95 9.74 -9.29
C GLY A 108 -18.94 9.37 -10.41
N ASN A 109 -18.54 10.36 -11.21
CA ASN A 109 -17.64 10.27 -12.35
C ASN A 109 -16.20 10.00 -11.89
N LEU A 110 -15.64 8.90 -12.39
CA LEU A 110 -14.26 8.46 -12.09
C LEU A 110 -13.21 9.54 -12.41
N LYS A 111 -13.36 10.27 -13.52
CA LYS A 111 -12.43 11.35 -13.91
C LYS A 111 -12.45 12.49 -12.90
N ARG A 112 -13.62 12.85 -12.36
CA ARG A 112 -13.73 13.89 -11.31
C ARG A 112 -13.08 13.44 -10.00
N ALA A 113 -13.32 12.19 -9.58
CA ALA A 113 -12.69 11.64 -8.38
C ALA A 113 -11.17 11.58 -8.49
N LYS A 114 -10.62 11.12 -9.64
CA LYS A 114 -9.18 11.15 -9.91
C LYS A 114 -8.61 12.57 -9.85
N ARG A 115 -9.26 13.55 -10.51
CA ARG A 115 -8.86 14.97 -10.45
C ARG A 115 -8.89 15.52 -9.04
N TRP A 116 -9.90 15.16 -8.24
CA TRP A 116 -9.99 15.55 -6.84
C TRP A 116 -8.82 15.01 -6.02
N ILE A 117 -8.51 13.70 -6.13
CA ILE A 117 -7.37 13.10 -5.43
C ILE A 117 -6.06 13.76 -5.87
N LYS A 118 -5.87 14.01 -7.17
CA LYS A 118 -4.69 14.70 -7.69
C LYS A 118 -4.53 16.07 -7.03
N ARG A 119 -5.59 16.88 -6.97
CA ARG A 119 -5.57 18.20 -6.30
C ARG A 119 -5.22 18.08 -4.82
N VAL A 120 -5.79 17.10 -4.10
CA VAL A 120 -5.49 16.90 -2.69
C VAL A 120 -4.03 16.48 -2.50
N LYS A 121 -3.53 15.52 -3.30
CA LYS A 121 -2.14 15.07 -3.26
C LYS A 121 -1.15 16.20 -3.61
N SER A 122 -1.50 17.10 -4.52
CA SER A 122 -0.67 18.28 -4.82
C SER A 122 -0.62 19.29 -3.67
N ARG A 123 -1.71 19.46 -2.91
CA ARG A 123 -1.77 20.39 -1.78
C ARG A 123 -1.19 19.80 -0.49
N HIS A 124 -1.37 18.51 -0.27
CA HIS A 124 -0.98 17.80 0.94
C HIS A 124 -0.38 16.43 0.57
N PRO A 125 0.85 16.39 0.01
CA PRO A 125 1.48 15.15 -0.43
C PRO A 125 1.73 14.17 0.71
N GLU A 126 1.93 14.67 1.94
CA GLU A 126 2.20 13.90 3.15
C GLU A 126 0.93 13.41 3.88
N LEU A 127 -0.26 13.68 3.32
CA LEU A 127 -1.52 13.34 3.99
C LEU A 127 -1.66 11.82 4.21
N PHE A 128 -1.23 11.00 3.27
CA PHE A 128 -1.20 9.55 3.42
C PHE A 128 0.21 9.01 3.27
N VAL A 129 0.60 8.11 4.16
CA VAL A 129 1.96 7.52 4.17
C VAL A 129 2.29 6.84 2.84
N HIS A 130 1.32 6.13 2.23
CA HIS A 130 1.57 5.40 0.98
C HIS A 130 1.77 6.30 -0.24
N TRP A 131 1.49 7.60 -0.15
CA TRP A 131 1.67 8.52 -1.27
C TRP A 131 3.13 8.85 -1.56
N SER A 132 4.01 8.77 -0.56
CA SER A 132 5.45 8.99 -0.68
C SER A 132 6.21 7.75 -1.13
N LEU A 133 5.66 6.54 -0.93
CA LEU A 133 6.29 5.28 -1.32
C LEU A 133 6.62 5.18 -2.82
N LEU A 134 5.78 5.79 -3.66
CA LEU A 134 5.99 5.86 -5.12
C LEU A 134 7.12 6.81 -5.52
N ARG A 135 7.54 7.72 -4.64
CA ARG A 135 8.64 8.67 -4.91
C ARG A 135 10.00 8.10 -4.51
N ALA A 136 10.02 7.05 -3.68
CA ALA A 136 11.22 6.46 -3.11
C ALA A 136 11.62 5.12 -3.75
N SER A 137 11.00 4.76 -4.88
CA SER A 137 11.27 3.53 -5.65
C SER A 137 11.98 3.85 -6.96
#